data_AF-A0A9P7BY77-F1
#
_entry.id   AF-A0A9P7BY77-F1
#
_cell.length_a   1.000
_cell.length_b   1.000
_cell.length_c   1.000
_cell.angle_alpha   90.00
_cell.angle_beta   90.00
_cell.angle_gamma   90.00
#
_symmetry.space_group_name_H-M   'P 1'
#
loop_
_entity.id
_entity.type
_entity.pdbx_description
1 polymer ?
#
loop_
_entity_poly.entity_id
_entity_poly.type
_entity_poly.pdbx_seq_one_letter_code
_entity_poly.pdbx_strand_id
1 'polypeptide(L)'
;MVVVSLKYVTLVLRADNRGEGGTLALLELAVRNREGKMRWVLIVLGIFGAALFYGDSMITPAISVLSALEGIGIVSHTLDRRMARA
;
A
#
# COMPACT_ATOMS: atom_id res chain seq x y z
N MET A 1 0.78 -11.83 9.61
CA MET A 1 1.51 -11.82 8.32
C MET A 1 1.36 -13.12 7.54
N VAL A 2 1.66 -14.29 8.13
CA VAL A 2 1.59 -15.60 7.44
C VAL A 2 0.28 -15.83 6.66
N VAL A 3 -0.89 -15.64 7.28
CA VAL A 3 -2.19 -15.86 6.60
C VAL A 3 -2.40 -14.92 5.40
N VAL A 4 -1.99 -13.65 5.53
CA VAL A 4 -2.11 -12.64 4.45
C VAL A 4 -1.15 -13.00 3.32
N SER A 5 0.11 -13.28 3.63
CA SER A 5 1.11 -13.71 2.65
C SER A 5 0.69 -14.98 1.92
N LEU A 6 0.14 -15.97 2.65
CA LEU A 6 -0.33 -17.22 2.06
C LEU A 6 -1.48 -16.98 1.06
N LYS A 7 -2.47 -16.18 1.45
CA LYS A 7 -3.58 -15.81 0.53
C LYS A 7 -3.06 -15.05 -0.68
N TYR A 8 -2.09 -14.14 -0.47
CA TYR A 8 -1.53 -13.34 -1.55
C TYR A 8 -0.79 -14.21 -2.57
N VAL A 9 0.07 -15.12 -2.10
CA VAL A 9 0.84 -16.01 -2.98
C VAL A 9 -0.06 -17.04 -3.68
N THR A 10 -1.05 -17.60 -2.98
CA THR A 10 -1.87 -18.69 -3.54
C THR A 10 -3.02 -18.22 -4.41
N LEU A 11 -3.61 -17.05 -4.14
CA LEU A 11 -4.74 -16.52 -4.91
C LEU A 11 -4.35 -15.35 -5.80
N VAL A 12 -3.73 -14.31 -5.22
CA VAL A 12 -3.50 -13.04 -5.92
C VAL A 12 -2.41 -13.19 -6.98
N LEU A 13 -1.28 -13.83 -6.64
CA LEU A 13 -0.17 -14.09 -7.56
C LEU A 13 -0.48 -15.15 -8.64
N ARG A 14 -1.44 -16.05 -8.39
CA ARG A 14 -1.93 -17.02 -9.38
C ARG A 14 -2.92 -16.41 -10.38
N ALA A 15 -3.54 -15.29 -10.02
CA ALA A 15 -4.44 -14.57 -10.91
C ALA A 15 -3.63 -13.62 -11.79
N ASP A 16 -2.73 -14.21 -12.60
CA ASP A 16 -1.97 -13.50 -13.63
C ASP A 16 -2.74 -13.46 -14.95
N ASN A 17 -2.46 -12.45 -15.76
CA ASN A 17 -2.91 -12.37 -17.15
C ASN A 17 -1.70 -12.54 -18.07
N ARG A 18 -1.44 -13.76 -18.53
CA ARG A 18 -0.31 -14.09 -19.44
C ARG A 18 1.06 -13.72 -18.85
N GLY A 19 1.25 -13.92 -17.56
CA GLY A 19 2.48 -13.57 -16.85
C GLY A 19 2.55 -12.13 -16.34
N GLU A 20 1.54 -11.29 -16.62
CA GLU A 20 1.39 -10.00 -15.94
C GLU A 20 0.64 -10.20 -14.61
N GLY A 21 1.25 -9.78 -13.50
CA GLY A 21 0.68 -9.84 -12.17
C GLY A 21 0.33 -8.46 -11.61
N GLY A 22 -0.32 -8.44 -10.44
CA GLY A 22 -0.62 -7.21 -9.71
C GLY A 22 -1.99 -6.60 -10.01
N THR A 23 -2.26 -5.43 -9.43
CA THR A 23 -3.61 -4.85 -9.34
C THR A 23 -4.25 -4.54 -10.70
N LEU A 24 -3.45 -4.13 -11.69
CA LEU A 24 -3.93 -3.84 -13.05
C LEU A 24 -4.23 -5.12 -13.84
N ALA A 25 -3.41 -6.16 -13.68
CA ALA A 25 -3.65 -7.46 -14.29
C ALA A 25 -4.91 -8.13 -13.72
N LEU A 26 -5.14 -8.00 -12.41
CA LEU A 26 -6.38 -8.47 -11.76
C LEU A 26 -7.60 -7.71 -12.25
N LEU A 27 -7.48 -6.39 -12.47
CA LEU A 27 -8.55 -5.59 -13.06
C LEU A 27 -8.85 -6.07 -14.48
N GLU A 28 -7.83 -6.27 -15.33
CA GLU A 28 -8.01 -6.81 -16.68
C GLU A 28 -8.72 -8.17 -16.65
N LEU A 29 -8.27 -9.08 -15.78
CA LEU A 29 -8.86 -10.40 -15.63
C LEU A 29 -10.33 -10.33 -15.16
N ALA A 30 -10.65 -9.39 -14.27
CA ALA A 30 -12.00 -9.17 -13.76
C ALA A 30 -12.97 -8.62 -14.83
N VAL A 31 -12.47 -7.79 -15.77
CA VAL A 31 -13.31 -7.17 -16.81
C VAL A 31 -13.37 -7.94 -18.11
N ARG A 32 -12.45 -8.89 -18.35
CA ARG A 32 -12.25 -9.59 -19.65
C ARG A 32 -13.53 -10.13 -20.30
N ASN A 33 -14.46 -10.66 -19.51
CA ASN A 33 -15.74 -11.23 -19.99
C ASN A 33 -16.97 -10.47 -19.46
N ARG A 34 -16.82 -9.18 -19.15
CA ARG A 34 -17.89 -8.33 -18.62
C ARG A 34 -18.19 -7.20 -19.59
N GLU A 35 -19.47 -6.91 -19.77
CA GLU A 35 -19.94 -5.85 -20.67
C GLU A 35 -20.86 -4.86 -19.97
N GLY A 36 -21.10 -3.74 -20.64
CA GLY A 36 -22.02 -2.69 -20.18
C GLY A 36 -21.67 -2.11 -18.81
N LYS A 37 -22.69 -1.90 -17.98
CA LYS A 37 -22.57 -1.24 -16.67
C LYS A 37 -21.63 -1.98 -15.71
N MET A 38 -21.61 -3.31 -15.74
CA MET A 38 -20.76 -4.13 -14.86
C MET A 38 -19.28 -3.90 -15.15
N ARG A 39 -18.89 -3.84 -16.42
CA ARG A 39 -17.51 -3.53 -16.83
C ARG A 39 -17.07 -2.18 -16.29
N TRP A 40 -17.91 -1.16 -16.44
CA TRP A 40 -17.61 0.20 -15.95
C TRP A 40 -17.46 0.24 -14.44
N VAL A 41 -18.35 -0.42 -13.68
CA VAL A 41 -18.26 -0.50 -12.23
C VAL A 41 -16.94 -1.15 -11.80
N LEU A 42 -16.55 -2.26 -12.43
CA LEU A 42 -15.30 -2.96 -12.13
C LEU A 42 -14.07 -2.12 -12.44
N ILE A 43 -14.09 -1.36 -13.55
CA ILE A 43 -13.01 -0.41 -13.89
C ILE A 43 -12.87 0.66 -12.83
N VAL A 44 -13.96 1.32 -12.45
CA VAL A 44 -13.95 2.36 -11.42
C VAL A 44 -13.47 1.81 -10.08
N LEU A 45 -13.98 0.63 -9.69
CA LEU A 45 -13.58 -0.04 -8.46
C LEU A 45 -12.10 -0.44 -8.47
N GLY A 46 -11.60 -0.94 -9.60
CA GLY A 46 -10.19 -1.32 -9.77
C GLY A 46 -9.25 -0.13 -9.73
N ILE A 47 -9.60 0.98 -10.41
CA ILE A 47 -8.84 2.24 -10.35
C ILE A 47 -8.85 2.78 -8.92
N PHE A 48 -10.00 2.76 -8.25
CA PHE A 48 -10.12 3.19 -6.86
C PHE A 48 -9.24 2.34 -5.93
N GLY A 49 -9.26 1.01 -6.07
CA GLY A 49 -8.39 0.11 -5.32
C GLY A 49 -6.91 0.34 -5.60
N ALA A 50 -6.53 0.58 -6.86
CA ALA A 50 -5.16 0.93 -7.25
C ALA A 50 -4.72 2.26 -6.63
N ALA A 51 -5.61 3.27 -6.59
CA ALA A 51 -5.33 4.56 -5.96
C ALA A 51 -5.14 4.44 -4.45
N LEU A 52 -5.95 3.63 -3.75
CA LEU A 52 -5.79 3.36 -2.32
C LEU A 52 -4.47 2.64 -2.02
N PHE A 53 -4.12 1.63 -2.82
CA PHE A 53 -2.85 0.91 -2.69
C PHE A 53 -1.65 1.85 -2.92
N TYR A 54 -1.74 2.71 -3.93
CA TYR A 54 -0.73 3.73 -4.20
C TYR A 54 -0.62 4.73 -3.05
N GLY A 55 -1.76 5.19 -2.52
CA GLY A 55 -1.83 6.06 -1.35
C GLY A 55 -1.13 5.45 -0.14
N ASP A 56 -1.46 4.21 0.23
CA ASP A 56 -0.85 3.53 1.38
C ASP A 56 0.66 3.34 1.22
N SER A 57 1.11 3.05 -0.01
CA SER A 57 2.53 2.93 -0.35
C SER A 57 3.33 4.23 -0.22
N MET A 58 2.68 5.39 -0.38
CA MET A 58 3.30 6.71 -0.20
C MET A 58 3.14 7.26 1.21
N ILE A 59 1.97 7.05 1.83
CA ILE A 59 1.62 7.57 3.15
C ILE A 59 2.48 6.90 4.22
N THR A 60 2.65 5.58 4.17
CA THR A 60 3.43 4.84 5.17
C THR A 60 4.89 5.31 5.30
N PRO A 61 5.68 5.45 4.22
CA PRO A 61 7.04 5.99 4.34
C PRO A 61 7.04 7.46 4.76
N ALA A 62 6.10 8.28 4.29
CA ALA A 62 6.01 9.68 4.70
C ALA A 62 5.75 9.83 6.20
N ILE A 63 4.77 9.10 6.74
CA ILE A 63 4.47 9.08 8.18
C ILE A 63 5.69 8.56 8.96
N SER A 64 6.29 7.46 8.53
CA SER A 64 7.46 6.89 9.22
C SER A 64 8.64 7.86 9.31
N VAL A 65 8.91 8.63 8.25
CA VAL A 65 9.99 9.64 8.24
C VAL A 65 9.63 10.81 9.16
N LEU A 66 8.39 11.32 9.10
CA LEU A 66 7.95 12.42 9.95
C LEU A 66 8.02 12.04 11.44
N SER A 67 7.54 10.85 11.79
CA SER A 67 7.62 10.33 13.16
C SER A 67 9.07 10.16 13.64
N ALA A 68 10.00 9.79 12.76
CA ALA A 68 11.42 9.72 13.11
C ALA A 68 12.02 11.11 13.40
N LEU A 69 11.66 12.12 12.60
CA LEU A 69 12.12 13.51 12.79
C LEU A 69 11.57 14.12 14.08
N GLU A 70 10.29 13.89 14.38
CA GLU A 70 9.67 14.32 15.65
C GLU A 70 10.37 13.66 16.85
N GLY A 71 10.73 12.38 16.74
CA GLY A 71 11.49 11.66 17.76
C GLY A 71 12.85 12.29 18.07
N ILE A 72 13.57 12.80 17.06
CA ILE A 72 14.87 13.46 17.24
C ILE A 72 14.73 14.75 18.07
N GLY A 73 13.68 15.54 17.83
CA GLY A 73 13.42 16.77 18.58
C GLY A 73 13.19 16.54 20.08
N ILE A 74 12.58 15.42 20.45
CA ILE A 74 12.33 15.05 21.85
C ILE A 74 13.64 14.61 22.52
N VAL A 75 14.47 13.84 21.82
CA VAL A 75 15.76 13.35 22.34
C VAL A 75 16.77 14.47 22.49
N SER A 76 16.87 15.40 21.52
CA SER A 76 17.78 16.54 21.60
C SER A 76 17.48 17.42 22.82
N HIS A 77 16.20 17.71 23.08
CA HIS A 77 15.78 18.50 24.24
C HIS A 77 16.07 17.81 25.59
N THR A 78 16.15 16.48 25.58
CA THR A 78 16.48 15.67 26.76
C THR A 78 18.00 15.58 26.98
N LEU A 79 18.78 15.49 25.89
CA LEU A 79 20.24 15.51 25.93
C LEU A 79 20.77 16.86 26.42
N ASP A 80 20.22 17.97 25.94
CA ASP A 80 20.61 19.32 26.35
C ASP A 80 20.35 19.55 27.85
N ARG A 81 19.21 19.06 28.36
CA ARG A 81 18.89 19.06 29.80
C ARG A 81 19.81 18.18 30.64
N ARG A 82 20.38 17.11 30.08
CA ARG A 82 21.34 16.24 30.79
C ARG A 82 22.74 16.82 30.76
N MET A 83 23.15 17.45 29.64
CA MET A 83 24.43 18.15 29.53
C MET A 83 24.47 19.39 30.43
N ALA A 84 23.37 20.15 30.54
CA ALA A 84 23.29 21.29 31.46
C ALA A 84 23.27 20.92 32.97
N ARG A 85 23.18 19.63 33.30
CA ARG A 85 23.22 19.10 34.67
C ARG A 85 24.51 18.33 34.98
N ALA A 86 25.43 18.21 34.01
CA ALA A 86 26.76 17.61 34.17
C ALA A 86 27.81 18.72 34.25
#